data_AF-A0A2W6B0B7-F1
#
_entry.id   AF-A0A2W6B0B7-F1
#
_cell.length_a   1.000
_cell.length_b   1.000
_cell.length_c   1.000
_cell.angle_alpha   90.00
_cell.angle_beta   90.00
_cell.angle_gamma   90.00
#
_symmetry.space_group_name_H-M   'P 1'
#
loop_
_entity.id
_entity.type
_entity.pdbx_description
1 polymer ?
#
loop_
_entity_poly.entity_id
_entity_poly.type
_entity_poly.pdbx_seq_one_letter_code
_entity_poly.pdbx_strand_id
1 'polypeptide(L)'
;MNVWLTIFGMALVTYATRAIPLLTLRSQPNPQLARFLSYVPPAIFAALIVPALFAPSGSFEAGAALYAGLFGVLVAWRSRNMAITIIAGLAAFALLQILGVA
;
A
#
# COMPACT_ATOMS: atom_id res chain seq x y z
N MET A 1 24.31 19.80 -9.08
CA MET A 1 22.88 19.99 -8.77
C MET A 1 22.75 20.10 -7.25
N ASN A 2 22.34 21.23 -6.70
CA ASN A 2 22.26 21.41 -5.24
C ASN A 2 21.05 20.64 -4.69
N VAL A 3 21.29 19.72 -3.75
CA VAL A 3 20.25 18.88 -3.11
C VAL A 3 19.10 19.74 -2.54
N TRP A 4 19.42 20.95 -2.07
CA TRP A 4 18.45 21.93 -1.61
C TRP A 4 17.42 22.33 -2.68
N LEU A 5 17.85 22.52 -3.93
CA LEU A 5 16.98 22.89 -5.04
C LEU A 5 16.04 21.74 -5.42
N THR A 6 16.52 20.49 -5.38
CA THR A 6 15.69 19.30 -5.62
C THR A 6 14.66 19.07 -4.51
N ILE A 7 15.04 19.26 -3.25
CA ILE A 7 14.11 19.15 -2.12
C ILE A 7 13.02 20.21 -2.24
N PHE A 8 13.39 21.46 -2.51
CA PHE A 8 12.43 22.55 -2.64
C PHE A 8 11.50 22.36 -3.85
N GLY A 9 12.04 21.90 -4.98
CA GLY A 9 11.26 21.56 -6.16
C GLY A 9 10.25 20.42 -5.91
N MET A 10 10.69 19.32 -5.28
CA MET A 10 9.80 18.21 -4.91
C MET A 10 8.73 18.65 -3.91
N ALA A 11 9.10 19.44 -2.90
CA ALA A 11 8.16 19.97 -1.92
C ALA A 11 7.09 20.81 -2.61
N LEU A 12 7.49 21.74 -3.49
CA LEU A 12 6.57 22.62 -4.20
C LEU A 12 5.59 21.82 -5.08
N VAL A 13 6.08 20.86 -5.87
CA VAL A 13 5.23 20.02 -6.73
C VAL A 13 4.30 19.12 -5.93
N THR A 14 4.78 18.52 -4.84
CA THR A 14 3.98 17.62 -3.98
C THR A 14 2.88 18.41 -3.25
N TYR A 15 3.22 19.58 -2.71
CA TYR A 15 2.24 20.44 -2.06
C TYR A 15 1.25 21.02 -3.07
N ALA A 16 1.69 21.47 -4.25
CA ALA A 16 0.77 21.96 -5.27
C ALA A 16 -0.25 20.86 -5.65
N THR A 17 0.21 19.65 -5.99
CA THR A 17 -0.68 18.55 -6.40
C THR A 17 -1.65 18.11 -5.30
N ARG A 18 -1.26 18.14 -4.02
CA ARG A 18 -2.15 17.79 -2.89
C ARG A 18 -3.03 18.95 -2.42
N ALA A 19 -2.51 20.17 -2.40
CA ALA A 19 -3.21 21.34 -1.89
C ALA A 19 -4.24 21.87 -2.88
N ILE A 20 -4.02 21.71 -4.21
CA ILE A 20 -4.98 22.14 -5.23
C ILE A 20 -6.35 21.49 -4.97
N PRO A 21 -6.50 20.15 -4.90
CA PRO A 21 -7.78 19.51 -4.60
C PRO A 21 -8.37 19.95 -3.25
N LEU A 22 -7.53 20.06 -2.21
CA LEU A 22 -7.97 20.44 -0.86
C LEU A 22 -8.50 21.87 -0.80
N LEU A 23 -7.91 22.81 -1.55
CA LEU A 23 -8.29 24.21 -1.59
C LEU A 23 -9.46 24.46 -2.53
N THR A 24 -9.53 23.76 -3.67
CA THR A 24 -10.65 23.87 -4.62
C THR A 24 -11.91 23.17 -4.13
N LEU A 25 -11.78 22.08 -3.37
CA LEU A 25 -12.89 21.27 -2.86
C LEU A 25 -13.25 21.67 -1.41
N ARG A 26 -13.22 22.99 -1.13
CA ARG A 26 -13.62 23.57 0.16
C ARG A 26 -15.11 23.41 0.45
N SER A 27 -15.90 23.16 -0.58
CA SER A 27 -17.30 22.71 -0.49
C SER A 27 -17.30 21.19 -0.39
N GLN A 28 -18.06 20.63 0.56
CA GLN A 28 -18.18 19.19 0.73
C GLN A 28 -18.41 18.52 -0.64
N PRO A 29 -17.54 17.59 -1.08
CA PRO A 29 -17.77 16.88 -2.32
C PRO A 29 -19.17 16.26 -2.30
N ASN A 30 -19.83 16.23 -3.46
CA ASN A 30 -21.10 15.51 -3.60
C ASN A 30 -20.96 14.13 -2.90
N PRO A 31 -21.91 13.72 -2.04
CA PRO A 31 -21.83 12.47 -1.28
C PRO A 31 -21.48 11.26 -2.16
N GLN A 32 -21.87 11.24 -3.43
CA GLN A 32 -21.46 10.21 -4.39
C GLN A 32 -19.95 10.23 -4.69
N LEU A 33 -19.37 11.41 -4.93
CA LEU A 33 -17.94 11.56 -5.20
C LEU A 33 -17.11 11.27 -3.95
N ALA A 34 -17.54 11.73 -2.76
CA ALA A 34 -16.88 11.41 -1.50
C ALA A 34 -16.81 9.89 -1.26
N ARG A 35 -17.91 9.18 -1.54
CA ARG A 35 -17.99 7.73 -1.46
C ARG A 35 -17.12 7.04 -2.51
N PHE A 36 -17.03 7.58 -3.73
CA PHE A 36 -16.13 7.03 -4.75
C PHE A 36 -14.66 7.19 -4.36
N LEU A 37 -14.28 8.38 -3.87
CA LEU A 37 -12.92 8.68 -3.43
C LEU A 37 -12.49 7.83 -2.22
N SER A 38 -13.40 7.42 -1.34
CA SER A 38 -13.06 6.54 -0.21
C SER A 38 -12.71 5.11 -0.63
N TYR A 39 -13.11 4.68 -1.83
CA TYR A 39 -12.67 3.39 -2.41
C TYR A 39 -11.32 3.46 -3.12
N VAL A 40 -10.84 4.67 -3.44
CA VAL A 40 -9.56 4.85 -4.16
C VAL A 40 -8.37 4.32 -3.33
N PRO A 41 -8.18 4.69 -2.04
CA PRO A 41 -7.08 4.16 -1.25
C PRO A 41 -7.05 2.62 -1.18
N PRO A 42 -8.13 1.91 -0.76
CA PRO A 42 -8.09 0.45 -0.67
C PRO A 42 -7.91 -0.22 -2.04
N ALA A 43 -8.46 0.35 -3.12
CA ALA A 43 -8.26 -0.17 -4.47
C ALA A 43 -6.80 -0.06 -4.93
N ILE A 44 -6.14 1.07 -4.65
CA ILE A 44 -4.72 1.26 -4.95
C ILE A 44 -3.87 0.25 -4.15
N PHE A 45 -4.12 0.10 -2.84
CA PHE A 45 -3.39 -0.89 -2.04
C PHE A 45 -3.58 -2.31 -2.58
N ALA A 46 -4.80 -2.70 -2.94
CA ALA A 46 -5.05 -4.00 -3.55
C ALA A 46 -4.29 -4.15 -4.88
N ALA A 47 -4.34 -3.15 -5.76
CA ALA A 47 -3.64 -3.16 -7.04
C ALA A 47 -2.12 -3.21 -6.92
N LEU A 48 -1.54 -2.69 -5.82
CA LEU A 48 -0.11 -2.77 -5.54
C LEU A 48 0.28 -4.12 -4.92
N ILE A 49 -0.49 -4.58 -3.94
CA ILE A 49 -0.15 -5.76 -3.14
C ILE A 49 -0.39 -7.06 -3.93
N VAL A 50 -1.52 -7.18 -4.63
CA VAL A 50 -1.88 -8.41 -5.36
C VAL A 50 -0.80 -8.86 -6.34
N PRO A 51 -0.34 -8.04 -7.30
CA PRO A 51 0.74 -8.47 -8.21
C PRO A 51 2.04 -8.74 -7.47
N ALA A 52 2.35 -7.99 -6.41
CA ALA A 52 3.54 -8.23 -5.59
C ALA A 52 3.50 -9.58 -4.86
N LEU A 53 2.30 -10.14 -4.60
CA LEU A 53 2.13 -11.46 -3.99
C LEU A 53 2.10 -12.60 -5.02
N PHE A 54 1.45 -12.39 -6.16
CA PHE A 54 1.20 -13.44 -7.16
C PHE A 54 2.25 -13.52 -8.27
N ALA A 55 2.87 -12.39 -8.64
CA ALA A 55 3.85 -12.33 -9.71
C ALA A 55 4.98 -11.31 -9.42
N PRO A 56 5.82 -11.55 -8.40
CA PRO A 56 6.85 -10.61 -7.99
C PRO A 56 7.88 -10.32 -9.09
N SER A 57 8.17 -11.33 -9.93
CA SER A 57 9.13 -11.29 -11.03
C SER A 57 8.49 -10.99 -12.40
N GLY A 58 7.17 -10.82 -12.46
CA GLY A 58 6.41 -10.67 -13.70
C GLY A 58 5.82 -11.98 -14.26
N SER A 59 6.19 -13.15 -13.71
CA SER A 59 5.51 -14.44 -13.93
C SER A 59 4.76 -14.89 -12.69
N PHE A 60 3.69 -15.67 -12.87
CA PHE A 60 2.93 -16.23 -11.74
C PHE A 60 3.81 -17.20 -10.93
N GLU A 61 3.99 -16.91 -9.65
CA GLU A 61 4.84 -17.68 -8.74
C GLU A 61 4.10 -17.94 -7.43
N ALA A 62 3.89 -19.22 -7.11
CA ALA A 62 3.39 -19.63 -5.80
C ALA A 62 4.54 -19.71 -4.78
N GLY A 63 5.19 -18.57 -4.52
CA GLY A 63 6.37 -18.46 -3.65
C GLY A 63 6.06 -18.01 -2.22
N ALA A 64 7.10 -17.84 -1.41
CA ALA A 64 7.04 -17.36 -0.03
C ALA A 64 6.17 -16.09 0.16
N ALA A 65 6.19 -15.17 -0.81
CA ALA A 65 5.38 -13.95 -0.79
C ALA A 65 3.88 -14.27 -0.72
N LEU A 66 3.39 -15.17 -1.58
CA LEU A 66 1.98 -15.56 -1.62
C LEU A 66 1.54 -16.21 -0.30
N TYR A 67 2.35 -17.13 0.23
CA TYR A 67 2.05 -17.81 1.50
C TYR A 67 2.08 -16.85 2.70
N ALA A 68 3.05 -15.93 2.75
CA ALA A 68 3.10 -14.89 3.77
C ALA A 68 1.89 -13.94 3.69
N GLY A 69 1.47 -13.59 2.46
CA GLY A 69 0.28 -12.79 2.21
C GLY A 69 -1.00 -13.47 2.72
N LEU A 70 -1.19 -14.75 2.38
CA LEU A 70 -2.31 -15.57 2.88
C LEU A 70 -2.33 -15.65 4.41
N PHE A 71 -1.16 -15.88 5.03
CA PHE A 71 -1.03 -15.87 6.48
C PHE A 71 -1.39 -14.50 7.07
N GLY A 72 -0.91 -13.42 6.46
CA GLY A 72 -1.26 -12.04 6.84
C GLY A 72 -2.77 -11.79 6.78
N VAL A 73 -3.46 -12.26 5.74
CA VAL A 73 -4.93 -12.17 5.62
C VAL A 73 -5.62 -12.93 6.75
N LEU A 74 -5.16 -14.14 7.09
CA LEU A 74 -5.71 -14.94 8.18
C LEU A 74 -5.57 -14.21 9.54
N VAL A 75 -4.40 -13.64 9.81
CA VAL A 75 -4.13 -12.88 11.03
C VAL A 75 -4.95 -11.59 11.07
N ALA A 76 -5.05 -10.88 9.95
CA ALA A 76 -5.87 -9.67 9.83
C ALA A 76 -7.32 -9.94 10.21
N TRP A 77 -7.88 -11.04 9.68
CA TRP A 77 -9.26 -11.42 9.95
C TRP A 77 -9.49 -11.77 11.43
N ARG A 78 -8.53 -12.46 12.07
CA ARG A 78 -8.66 -12.90 13.45
C ARG A 78 -8.41 -11.79 14.48
N SER A 79 -7.43 -10.92 14.22
CA SER A 79 -6.92 -9.94 15.17
C SER A 79 -7.68 -8.61 15.13
N ARG A 80 -8.19 -8.20 13.95
CA ARG A 80 -8.75 -6.85 13.70
C ARG A 80 -7.81 -5.70 14.14
N ASN A 81 -6.53 -5.98 14.39
CA ASN A 81 -5.51 -5.01 14.80
C ASN A 81 -4.43 -4.92 13.71
N MET A 82 -4.25 -3.72 13.17
CA MET A 82 -3.30 -3.48 12.08
C MET A 82 -1.85 -3.77 12.51
N ALA A 83 -1.46 -3.38 13.73
CA ALA A 83 -0.08 -3.54 14.19
C ALA A 83 0.30 -5.03 14.29
N ILE A 84 -0.58 -5.86 14.86
CA ILE A 84 -0.36 -7.30 14.97
C ILE A 84 -0.28 -7.94 13.58
N THR A 85 -1.14 -7.52 12.67
CA THR A 85 -1.17 -8.03 11.28
C THR A 85 0.16 -7.74 10.56
N ILE A 86 0.67 -6.51 10.67
CA ILE A 86 1.93 -6.11 10.04
C ILE A 86 3.09 -6.92 10.61
N ILE A 87 3.20 -7.01 11.93
CA ILE A 87 4.29 -7.74 12.60
C ILE A 87 4.24 -9.23 12.24
N ALA A 88 3.06 -9.84 12.30
CA ALA A 88 2.90 -11.26 11.99
C ALA A 88 3.18 -11.58 10.51
N GLY A 89 2.71 -10.74 9.59
CA GLY A 89 2.98 -10.88 8.15
C GLY A 89 4.46 -10.75 7.82
N LEU A 90 5.14 -9.75 8.40
CA LEU A 90 6.59 -9.57 8.26
C LEU A 90 7.37 -10.76 8.84
N ALA A 91 7.00 -11.22 10.03
CA ALA A 91 7.64 -12.37 10.66
C ALA A 91 7.46 -13.65 9.82
N ALA A 92 6.26 -13.89 9.30
CA ALA A 92 5.99 -15.03 8.42
C ALA A 92 6.78 -14.94 7.11
N PHE A 93 6.83 -13.78 6.47
CA PHE A 93 7.63 -13.58 5.26
C PHE A 93 9.12 -13.82 5.51
N ALA A 94 9.68 -13.23 6.58
CA ALA A 94 11.07 -13.42 6.95
C ALA A 94 11.40 -14.90 7.25
N LEU A 95 10.54 -15.60 7.98
CA LEU A 95 10.69 -17.03 8.25
C LEU A 95 10.69 -17.86 6.96
N LEU A 96 9.73 -17.62 6.07
CA LEU A 96 9.63 -18.35 4.80
C LEU A 96 10.83 -18.09 3.88
N GLN A 97 11.37 -16.86 3.90
CA GLN A 97 12.58 -16.52 3.17
C GLN A 97 13.81 -17.24 3.74
N ILE A 98 13.96 -17.30 5.07
CA ILE A 98 15.07 -18.00 5.74
C ILE A 98 15.00 -19.52 5.53
N LEU A 99 13.80 -20.09 5.46
CA LEU A 99 13.57 -21.51 5.21
C LEU A 99 13.87 -21.95 3.77
N GLY A 100 14.25 -21.04 2.87
CA GLY A 100 14.66 -21.36 1.50
C GLY A 100 13.50 -21.73 0.57
N VAL A 101 12.27 -21.29 0.86
CA VAL A 101 11.11 -21.44 -0.04
C VAL A 101 11.11 -20.33 -1.11
N ALA A 102 12.28 -20.00 -1.64
CA ALA A 102 12.53 -18.94 -2.62
C ALA A 102 13.41 -19.47 -3.76
#